data_AF-A0A0T6ZWT1-F1
#
_entry.id   AF-A0A0T6ZWT1-F1
#
_cell.length_a   1.000
_cell.length_b   1.000
_cell.length_c   1.000
_cell.angle_alpha   90.00
_cell.angle_beta   90.00
_cell.angle_gamma   90.00
#
_symmetry.space_group_name_H-M   'P 1'
#
loop_
_entity.id
_entity.type
_entity.pdbx_description
1 polymer ?
#
loop_
_entity_poly.entity_id
_entity_poly.type
_entity_poly.pdbx_seq_one_letter_code
_entity_poly.pdbx_strand_id
1 'polypeptide(L)'
;MEWPLRVDSEPLVEPRTLGRDQLLKLAQEHFQHRFPSAQRALISAVSNKSKIADDIEWSKDTAFALHQAVEQAYSSVLLTLKNYGPPSHNLRFLRGLAEELDRRLVEAWPNDQQRFVSWFNTINEAYVKARYSKHYQISEEALSFLVERMQVLHALVKTVCEDHLARLGDETQDKL
;
A
#
# COMPACT_ATOMS: atom_id res chain seq x y z
N MET A 1 18.98 -6.38 42.05
CA MET A 1 19.51 -7.11 40.88
C MET A 1 19.36 -6.16 39.69
N GLU A 2 20.34 -5.28 39.52
CA GLU A 2 20.36 -4.28 38.44
C GLU A 2 21.02 -4.90 37.22
N TRP A 3 20.30 -4.96 36.10
CA TRP A 3 20.88 -5.34 34.82
C TRP A 3 21.59 -4.12 34.24
N PRO A 4 22.89 -4.18 33.92
CA PRO A 4 23.56 -3.06 33.28
C PRO A 4 23.00 -2.92 31.86
N LEU A 5 22.40 -1.76 31.57
CA LEU A 5 22.09 -1.33 30.22
C LEU A 5 23.42 -1.22 29.45
N ARG A 6 23.79 -2.28 28.74
CA ARG A 6 24.86 -2.25 27.75
C ARG A 6 24.31 -1.44 26.57
N VAL A 7 24.60 -0.14 26.55
CA VAL A 7 24.45 0.65 25.33
C VAL A 7 25.47 0.08 24.37
N ASP A 8 24.99 -0.59 23.34
CA ASP A 8 25.84 -1.13 22.29
C ASP A 8 26.57 0.03 21.63
N SER A 9 27.86 0.18 21.95
CA SER A 9 28.71 1.26 21.48
C SER A 9 29.32 0.94 20.10
N GLU A 10 28.62 0.13 19.30
CA GLU A 10 28.96 -0.03 17.90
C GLU A 10 28.78 1.32 17.19
N PRO A 11 29.83 1.86 16.55
CA PRO A 11 29.70 3.07 15.78
C PRO A 11 28.64 2.85 14.70
N LEU A 12 27.63 3.72 14.69
CA LEU A 12 26.62 3.73 13.64
C LEU A 12 27.33 3.73 12.29
N VAL A 13 27.09 2.69 11.49
CA VAL A 13 27.64 2.59 10.13
C VAL A 13 27.25 3.88 9.41
N GLU A 14 28.24 4.66 8.96
CA GLU A 14 27.96 5.90 8.25
C GLU A 14 27.00 5.62 7.10
N PRO A 15 25.97 6.47 6.88
CA PRO A 15 25.01 6.28 5.79
C PRO A 15 25.74 6.19 4.46
N ARG A 16 25.97 4.97 3.99
CA ARG A 16 26.66 4.75 2.72
C ARG A 16 25.62 5.03 1.64
N THR A 17 25.84 6.10 0.87
CA THR A 17 25.02 6.37 -0.32
C THR A 17 25.14 5.15 -1.25
N LEU A 18 24.03 4.44 -1.43
CA LEU A 18 24.01 3.25 -2.28
C LEU A 18 24.42 3.62 -3.71
N GLY A 19 25.25 2.78 -4.32
CA GLY A 19 25.54 2.90 -5.75
C GLY A 19 24.26 2.72 -6.57
N ARG A 20 24.23 3.26 -7.80
CA ARG A 20 23.02 3.22 -8.64
C ARG A 20 22.53 1.80 -8.91
N ASP A 21 23.44 0.88 -9.20
CA ASP A 21 23.12 -0.54 -9.40
C ASP A 21 22.49 -1.17 -8.14
N GLN A 22 22.96 -0.74 -6.96
CA GLN A 22 22.42 -1.20 -5.68
C GLN A 22 21.03 -0.60 -5.43
N LEU A 23 20.81 0.67 -5.78
CA LEU A 23 19.49 1.31 -5.72
C LEU A 23 18.50 0.62 -6.66
N LEU A 24 18.90 0.36 -7.90
CA LEU A 24 18.08 -0.35 -8.88
C LEU A 24 17.71 -1.74 -8.37
N LYS A 25 18.69 -2.52 -7.93
CA LYS A 25 18.46 -3.87 -7.39
C LYS A 25 17.51 -3.85 -6.19
N LEU A 26 17.73 -2.94 -5.24
CA LEU A 26 16.91 -2.83 -4.05
C LEU A 26 15.47 -2.39 -4.38
N ALA A 27 15.30 -1.43 -5.29
CA ALA A 27 13.99 -0.99 -5.76
C ALA A 27 13.24 -2.13 -6.47
N GLN A 28 13.93 -2.94 -7.28
CA GLN A 28 13.37 -4.13 -7.93
C GLN A 28 12.91 -5.17 -6.90
N GLU A 29 13.76 -5.49 -5.92
CA GLU A 29 13.44 -6.43 -4.84
C GLU A 29 12.19 -5.98 -4.06
N HIS A 30 12.12 -4.70 -3.69
CA HIS A 30 10.95 -4.12 -3.02
C HIS A 30 9.69 -4.28 -3.86
N PHE A 31 9.75 -3.93 -5.15
CA PHE A 31 8.58 -4.00 -6.03
C PHE A 31 8.10 -5.44 -6.22
N GLN A 32 9.03 -6.35 -6.54
CA GLN A 32 8.74 -7.76 -6.79
C GLN A 32 8.21 -8.48 -5.54
N HIS A 33 8.59 -8.05 -4.35
CA HIS A 33 8.09 -8.66 -3.11
C HIS A 33 6.75 -8.07 -2.66
N ARG A 34 6.60 -6.74 -2.72
CA ARG A 34 5.45 -6.04 -2.14
C ARG A 34 4.24 -5.98 -3.06
N PHE A 35 4.44 -5.68 -4.35
CA PHE A 35 3.31 -5.50 -5.26
C PHE A 35 2.46 -6.77 -5.45
N PRO A 36 3.04 -7.98 -5.56
CA PRO A 36 2.25 -9.21 -5.60
C PRO A 36 1.43 -9.46 -4.32
N SER A 37 1.87 -8.92 -3.18
CA SER A 37 1.10 -9.02 -1.93
C SER A 37 -0.16 -8.13 -1.96
N ALA A 38 -0.07 -6.93 -2.56
CA ALA A 38 -1.24 -6.10 -2.82
C ALA A 38 -2.23 -6.78 -3.79
N GLN A 39 -1.72 -7.39 -4.86
CA GLN A 39 -2.53 -8.17 -5.82
C GLN A 39 -3.27 -9.33 -5.16
N ARG A 40 -2.58 -10.12 -4.33
CA ARG A 40 -3.20 -11.22 -3.58
C ARG A 40 -4.28 -10.72 -2.62
N ALA A 41 -4.06 -9.60 -1.94
CA ALA A 41 -5.06 -9.01 -1.06
C ALA A 41 -6.34 -8.58 -1.83
N LEU A 42 -6.21 -8.02 -3.04
CA LEU A 42 -7.35 -7.74 -3.91
C LEU A 42 -8.09 -9.01 -4.35
N ILE A 43 -7.35 -10.06 -4.73
CA ILE A 43 -7.96 -11.36 -5.08
C ILE A 43 -8.76 -11.92 -3.90
N SER A 44 -8.21 -11.83 -2.68
CA SER A 44 -8.91 -12.20 -1.44
C SER A 44 -10.16 -11.36 -1.24
N ALA A 45 -10.09 -10.04 -1.45
CA ALA A 45 -11.25 -9.16 -1.34
C ALA A 45 -12.37 -9.56 -2.32
N VAL A 46 -12.04 -9.77 -3.60
CA VAL A 46 -13.02 -10.20 -4.62
C VAL A 46 -13.63 -11.55 -4.26
N SER A 47 -12.82 -12.49 -3.79
CA SER A 47 -13.27 -13.81 -3.37
C SER A 47 -14.22 -13.73 -2.16
N ASN A 48 -13.89 -12.91 -1.16
CA ASN A 48 -14.75 -12.68 0.00
C ASN A 48 -16.06 -12.00 -0.40
N LYS A 49 -16.01 -11.01 -1.29
CA LYS A 49 -17.20 -10.30 -1.78
C LYS A 49 -18.22 -11.26 -2.40
N SER A 50 -17.77 -12.26 -3.14
CA SER A 50 -18.66 -13.24 -3.78
C SER A 50 -19.49 -14.06 -2.80
N LYS A 51 -19.10 -14.13 -1.53
CA LYS A 51 -19.76 -14.92 -0.47
C LYS A 51 -20.71 -14.08 0.39
N ILE A 52 -20.80 -12.77 0.16
CA ILE A 52 -21.63 -11.85 0.96
C ILE A 52 -23.12 -12.22 0.90
N ALA A 53 -23.56 -12.74 -0.25
CA ALA A 53 -24.94 -13.19 -0.41
C ALA A 53 -25.29 -14.39 0.50
N ASP A 54 -24.31 -15.24 0.80
CA ASP A 54 -24.47 -16.40 1.67
C ASP A 54 -24.31 -16.04 3.15
N ASP A 55 -23.37 -15.13 3.46
CA ASP A 55 -23.14 -14.62 4.81
C ASP A 55 -22.64 -13.16 4.78
N ILE A 56 -23.45 -12.26 5.33
CA ILE A 56 -23.18 -10.82 5.37
C ILE A 56 -21.89 -10.47 6.15
N GLU A 57 -21.42 -11.34 7.05
CA GLU A 57 -20.17 -11.12 7.78
C GLU A 57 -18.95 -11.06 6.85
N TRP A 58 -19.01 -11.69 5.66
CA TRP A 58 -17.97 -11.57 4.63
C TRP A 58 -17.77 -10.12 4.14
N SER A 59 -18.72 -9.21 4.38
CA SER A 59 -18.54 -7.78 4.08
C SER A 59 -17.39 -7.15 4.87
N LYS A 60 -17.20 -7.60 6.12
CA LYS A 60 -16.11 -7.13 7.00
C LYS A 60 -14.77 -7.68 6.55
N ASP A 61 -14.71 -8.97 6.20
CA ASP A 61 -13.50 -9.59 5.65
C ASP A 61 -13.12 -9.02 4.29
N THR A 62 -14.11 -8.67 3.46
CA THR A 62 -13.89 -7.98 2.20
C THR A 62 -13.27 -6.60 2.43
N ALA A 63 -13.84 -5.81 3.34
CA ALA A 63 -13.31 -4.49 3.67
C ALA A 63 -11.90 -4.55 4.29
N PHE A 64 -11.64 -5.54 5.15
CA PHE A 64 -10.32 -5.77 5.71
C PHE A 64 -9.30 -6.13 4.63
N ALA A 65 -9.65 -7.04 3.71
CA ALA A 65 -8.77 -7.40 2.60
C ALA A 65 -8.51 -6.21 1.66
N LEU A 66 -9.51 -5.37 1.40
CA LEU A 66 -9.33 -4.11 0.64
C LEU A 66 -8.39 -3.14 1.35
N HIS A 67 -8.52 -2.97 2.66
CA HIS A 67 -7.57 -2.15 3.43
C HIS A 67 -6.13 -2.65 3.24
N GLN A 68 -5.91 -3.95 3.41
CA GLN A 68 -4.59 -4.56 3.22
C GLN A 68 -4.07 -4.37 1.78
N ALA A 69 -4.94 -4.48 0.78
CA ALA A 69 -4.56 -4.23 -0.61
C ALA A 69 -4.05 -2.80 -0.81
N VAL A 70 -4.77 -1.79 -0.30
CA VAL A 70 -4.37 -0.38 -0.38
C VAL A 70 -3.05 -0.12 0.37
N GLU A 71 -2.92 -0.65 1.59
CA GLU A 71 -1.72 -0.52 2.41
C GLU A 71 -0.48 -1.07 1.70
N GLN A 72 -0.57 -2.29 1.17
CA GLN A 72 0.54 -2.93 0.46
C GLN A 72 0.86 -2.23 -0.87
N ALA A 73 -0.15 -1.71 -1.57
CA ALA A 73 0.06 -0.96 -2.81
C ALA A 73 0.86 0.32 -2.56
N TYR A 74 0.47 1.14 -1.58
CA TYR A 74 1.23 2.35 -1.24
C TYR A 74 2.60 2.04 -0.64
N SER A 75 2.70 1.00 0.18
CA SER A 75 4.00 0.55 0.70
C SER A 75 4.94 0.13 -0.42
N SER A 76 4.42 -0.48 -1.49
CA SER A 76 5.22 -0.82 -2.69
C SER A 76 5.80 0.45 -3.33
N VAL A 77 4.98 1.50 -3.54
CA VAL A 77 5.46 2.78 -4.09
C VAL A 77 6.54 3.39 -3.20
N LEU A 78 6.27 3.52 -1.89
CA LEU A 78 7.18 4.18 -0.96
C LEU A 78 8.53 3.46 -0.87
N LEU A 79 8.52 2.13 -0.84
CA LEU A 79 9.74 1.32 -0.80
C LEU A 79 10.48 1.35 -2.14
N THR A 80 9.79 1.23 -3.27
CA THR A 80 10.44 1.22 -4.58
C THR A 80 11.01 2.59 -4.94
N LEU A 81 10.33 3.70 -4.66
CA LEU A 81 10.76 5.05 -5.07
C LEU A 81 11.65 5.74 -4.04
N LYS A 82 11.47 5.47 -2.75
CA LYS A 82 12.16 6.18 -1.65
C LYS A 82 13.03 5.27 -0.78
N ASN A 83 12.97 3.95 -0.99
CA ASN A 83 13.63 2.96 -0.13
C ASN A 83 13.26 3.09 1.36
N TYR A 84 12.09 3.65 1.65
CA TYR A 84 11.58 3.83 2.99
C TYR A 84 10.05 3.88 2.98
N GLY A 85 9.44 2.98 3.76
CA GLY A 85 8.02 3.02 4.09
C GLY A 85 7.86 3.20 5.60
N PRO A 86 7.10 4.20 6.07
CA PRO A 86 6.84 4.36 7.49
C PRO A 86 6.03 3.16 8.02
N PRO A 87 6.24 2.72 9.27
CA PRO A 87 5.48 1.64 9.88
C PRO A 87 4.09 2.16 10.32
N SER A 88 3.20 2.40 9.35
CA SER A 88 1.86 2.94 9.59
C SER A 88 0.82 2.17 8.80
N HIS A 89 -0.28 1.84 9.46
CA HIS A 89 -1.48 1.25 8.85
C HIS A 89 -2.53 2.30 8.47
N ASN A 90 -2.20 3.59 8.60
CA ASN A 90 -3.11 4.67 8.26
C ASN A 90 -3.08 4.92 6.75
N LEU A 91 -4.15 4.55 6.04
CA LEU A 91 -4.21 4.67 4.58
C LEU A 91 -4.14 6.12 4.12
N ARG A 92 -4.70 7.08 4.87
CA ARG A 92 -4.62 8.51 4.52
C ARG A 92 -3.18 9.02 4.56
N PHE A 93 -2.42 8.58 5.55
CA PHE A 93 -1.02 8.93 5.69
C PHE A 93 -0.16 8.32 4.58
N LEU A 94 -0.31 7.02 4.33
CA LEU A 94 0.42 6.33 3.24
C LEU A 94 0.06 6.91 1.87
N ARG A 95 -1.22 7.19 1.64
CA ARG A 95 -1.72 7.83 0.42
C ARG A 95 -1.07 9.19 0.19
N GLY A 96 -1.07 10.06 1.21
CA GLY A 96 -0.47 11.40 1.09
C GLY A 96 1.01 11.33 0.70
N LEU A 97 1.79 10.48 1.37
CA LEU A 97 3.21 10.30 1.04
C LEU A 97 3.42 9.75 -0.37
N ALA A 98 2.58 8.81 -0.83
CA ALA A 98 2.72 8.23 -2.15
C ALA A 98 2.32 9.22 -3.26
N GLU A 99 1.23 9.98 -3.07
CA GLU A 99 0.78 11.02 -4.00
C GLU A 99 1.77 12.19 -4.10
N GLU A 100 2.52 12.47 -3.02
CA GLU A 100 3.65 13.42 -3.05
C GLU A 100 4.82 12.92 -3.92
N LEU A 101 5.06 11.61 -3.98
CA LEU A 101 6.10 11.02 -4.83
C LEU A 101 5.68 10.96 -6.31
N ASP A 102 4.42 10.64 -6.59
CA ASP A 102 3.87 10.64 -7.94
C ASP A 102 2.39 11.05 -7.96
N ARG A 103 2.11 12.20 -8.57
CA ARG A 103 0.77 12.80 -8.61
C ARG A 103 -0.26 11.98 -9.38
N ARG A 104 0.16 11.06 -10.26
CA ARG A 104 -0.77 10.19 -11.01
C ARG A 104 -1.61 9.31 -10.07
N LEU A 105 -1.10 9.01 -8.88
CA LEU A 105 -1.80 8.21 -7.87
C LEU A 105 -3.09 8.86 -7.33
N VAL A 106 -3.24 10.18 -7.48
CA VAL A 106 -4.47 10.89 -7.09
C VAL A 106 -5.68 10.39 -7.87
N GLU A 107 -5.50 9.95 -9.11
CA GLU A 107 -6.57 9.45 -9.98
C GLU A 107 -7.27 8.20 -9.42
N ALA A 108 -6.61 7.45 -8.52
CA ALA A 108 -7.20 6.27 -7.89
C ALA A 108 -8.44 6.58 -7.04
N TRP A 109 -8.54 7.80 -6.50
CA TRP A 109 -9.54 8.15 -5.50
C TRP A 109 -10.24 9.47 -5.85
N PRO A 110 -11.28 9.41 -6.70
CA PRO A 110 -12.07 10.58 -7.03
C PRO A 110 -12.74 11.17 -5.78
N ASN A 111 -12.78 12.50 -5.72
CA ASN A 111 -13.31 13.28 -4.59
C ASN A 111 -14.46 14.22 -5.01
N ASP A 112 -15.00 14.02 -6.20
CA ASP A 112 -16.14 14.75 -6.79
C ASP A 112 -17.45 14.53 -6.02
N GLN A 113 -17.56 13.41 -5.29
CA GLN A 113 -18.74 13.06 -4.52
C GLN A 113 -18.40 12.73 -3.07
N GLN A 114 -19.17 13.30 -2.15
CA GLN A 114 -19.00 13.09 -0.71
C GLN A 114 -19.05 11.60 -0.32
N ARG A 115 -19.84 10.79 -1.03
CA ARG A 115 -19.93 9.33 -0.79
C ARG A 115 -18.61 8.61 -1.04
N PHE A 116 -17.80 9.01 -2.03
CA PHE A 116 -16.52 8.36 -2.32
C PHE A 116 -15.50 8.61 -1.20
N VAL A 117 -15.47 9.84 -0.69
CA VAL A 117 -14.68 10.21 0.49
C VAL A 117 -15.14 9.39 1.72
N SER A 118 -16.45 9.25 1.90
CA SER A 118 -17.01 8.44 2.98
C SER A 118 -16.60 6.96 2.87
N TRP A 119 -16.72 6.36 1.68
CA TRP A 119 -16.38 4.95 1.47
C TRP A 119 -14.89 4.67 1.67
N PHE A 120 -14.02 5.60 1.25
CA PHE A 120 -12.60 5.51 1.56
C PHE A 120 -12.34 5.55 3.08
N ASN A 121 -13.08 6.39 3.83
CA ASN A 121 -12.95 6.42 5.28
C ASN A 121 -13.39 5.12 5.94
N THR A 122 -14.47 4.52 5.44
CA THR A 122 -14.95 3.23 5.93
C THR A 122 -13.86 2.15 5.81
N ILE A 123 -13.15 2.05 4.67
CA ILE A 123 -12.03 1.09 4.56
C ILE A 123 -10.82 1.47 5.39
N ASN A 124 -10.53 2.77 5.57
CA ASN A 124 -9.43 3.20 6.43
C ASN A 124 -9.67 2.76 7.88
N GLU A 125 -10.91 2.76 8.34
CA GLU A 125 -11.27 2.27 9.67
C GLU A 125 -11.36 0.75 9.77
N ALA A 126 -11.47 0.03 8.65
CA ALA A 126 -11.66 -1.42 8.61
C ALA A 126 -10.55 -2.18 9.34
N TYR A 127 -9.30 -1.70 9.28
CA TYR A 127 -8.17 -2.34 9.96
C TYR A 127 -8.41 -2.55 11.46
N VAL A 128 -8.99 -1.54 12.13
CA VAL A 128 -9.28 -1.59 13.57
C VAL A 128 -10.69 -2.11 13.83
N LYS A 129 -11.68 -1.72 13.01
CA LYS A 129 -13.09 -1.94 13.33
C LYS A 129 -13.67 -3.22 12.76
N ALA A 130 -13.23 -3.69 11.60
CA ALA A 130 -13.89 -4.80 10.88
C ALA A 130 -13.89 -6.10 11.69
N ARG A 131 -12.86 -6.35 12.50
CA ARG A 131 -12.72 -7.59 13.29
C ARG A 131 -13.35 -7.53 14.68
N TYR A 132 -13.49 -6.33 15.25
CA TYR A 132 -13.84 -6.17 16.67
C TYR A 132 -15.12 -5.39 16.92
N SER A 133 -15.58 -4.58 15.95
CA SER A 133 -16.77 -3.75 16.12
C SER A 133 -18.00 -4.44 15.56
N LYS A 134 -18.99 -4.66 16.42
CA LYS A 134 -20.34 -5.09 16.01
C LYS A 134 -21.08 -4.03 15.20
N HIS A 135 -20.64 -2.77 15.25
CA HIS A 135 -21.26 -1.64 14.56
C HIS A 135 -20.56 -1.26 13.26
N TYR A 136 -19.51 -1.99 12.86
CA TYR A 136 -18.89 -1.75 11.57
C TYR A 136 -19.81 -2.28 10.46
N GLN A 137 -20.26 -1.38 9.61
CA GLN A 137 -21.13 -1.66 8.47
C GLN A 137 -20.55 -1.03 7.21
N ILE A 138 -20.62 -1.77 6.12
CA ILE A 138 -20.23 -1.31 4.79
C ILE A 138 -21.19 -1.91 3.78
N SER A 139 -21.70 -1.10 2.85
CA SER A 139 -22.65 -1.57 1.85
C SER A 139 -21.94 -2.32 0.73
N GLU A 140 -22.67 -3.20 0.04
CA GLU A 140 -22.14 -3.88 -1.14
C GLU A 140 -21.80 -2.90 -2.28
N GLU A 141 -22.56 -1.81 -2.41
CA GLU A 141 -22.26 -0.72 -3.35
C GLU A 141 -20.88 -0.11 -3.05
N ALA A 142 -20.62 0.21 -1.77
CA ALA A 142 -19.33 0.74 -1.35
C ALA A 142 -18.21 -0.25 -1.67
N LEU A 143 -18.38 -1.53 -1.32
CA LEU A 143 -17.38 -2.57 -1.59
C LEU A 143 -17.09 -2.72 -3.09
N SER A 144 -18.13 -2.67 -3.93
CA SER A 144 -17.98 -2.76 -5.39
C SER A 144 -17.17 -1.59 -5.92
N PHE A 145 -17.52 -0.36 -5.51
CA PHE A 145 -16.74 0.83 -5.85
C PHE A 145 -15.28 0.73 -5.40
N LEU A 146 -15.04 0.27 -4.18
CA LEU A 146 -13.70 0.16 -3.62
C LEU A 146 -12.84 -0.89 -4.34
N VAL A 147 -13.43 -2.01 -4.77
CA VAL A 147 -12.76 -3.01 -5.61
C VAL A 147 -12.33 -2.39 -6.94
N GLU A 148 -13.22 -1.65 -7.60
CA GLU A 148 -12.87 -0.96 -8.86
C GLU A 148 -11.75 0.07 -8.65
N ARG A 149 -11.83 0.88 -7.59
CA ARG A 149 -10.77 1.85 -7.28
C ARG A 149 -9.44 1.17 -6.97
N MET A 150 -9.48 0.00 -6.33
CA MET A 150 -8.27 -0.78 -6.07
C MET A 150 -7.61 -1.29 -7.35
N GLN A 151 -8.40 -1.65 -8.37
CA GLN A 151 -7.86 -2.03 -9.68
C GLN A 151 -7.17 -0.85 -10.38
N VAL A 152 -7.79 0.34 -10.32
CA VAL A 152 -7.18 1.58 -10.83
C VAL A 152 -5.88 1.88 -10.08
N LEU A 153 -5.89 1.81 -8.75
CA LEU A 153 -4.70 2.02 -7.93
C LEU A 153 -3.58 1.02 -8.29
N HIS A 154 -3.89 -0.27 -8.45
CA HIS A 154 -2.90 -1.27 -8.86
C HIS A 154 -2.27 -0.95 -10.22
N ALA A 155 -3.06 -0.54 -11.21
CA ALA A 155 -2.54 -0.15 -12.51
C ALA A 155 -1.58 1.04 -12.39
N LEU A 156 -1.99 2.08 -11.65
CA LEU A 156 -1.17 3.27 -11.42
C LEU A 156 0.13 2.92 -10.67
N VAL A 157 0.05 2.15 -9.58
CA VAL A 157 1.23 1.72 -8.82
C VAL A 157 2.19 0.92 -9.69
N LYS A 158 1.67 0.02 -10.53
CA LYS A 158 2.50 -0.74 -11.48
C LYS A 158 3.26 0.19 -12.41
N THR A 159 2.55 1.11 -13.08
CA THR A 159 3.15 2.08 -13.99
C THR A 159 4.18 2.96 -13.29
N VAL A 160 3.85 3.53 -12.13
CA VAL A 160 4.76 4.41 -11.37
C VAL A 160 6.06 3.69 -10.98
N CYS A 161 5.95 2.45 -10.50
CA CYS A 161 7.10 1.65 -10.13
C CYS A 161 7.91 1.21 -11.35
N GLU A 162 7.27 0.73 -12.42
CA GLU A 162 7.96 0.33 -13.66
C GLU A 162 8.72 1.50 -14.30
N ASP A 163 8.10 2.69 -14.38
CA ASP A 163 8.74 3.90 -14.88
C ASP A 163 9.95 4.33 -14.02
N HIS A 164 9.87 4.17 -12.70
CA HIS A 164 10.99 4.47 -11.81
C HIS A 164 12.15 3.50 -12.03
N LEU A 165 11.87 2.20 -12.13
CA LEU A 165 12.87 1.17 -12.37
C LEU A 165 13.54 1.34 -13.75
N ALA A 166 12.77 1.71 -14.78
CA ALA A 166 13.30 1.99 -16.11
C ALA A 166 14.27 3.18 -16.08
N ARG A 167 13.89 4.29 -15.46
CA ARG A 167 14.78 5.47 -15.30
C ARG A 167 16.07 5.14 -14.57
N LEU A 168 16.00 4.38 -13.47
CA LEU A 168 17.20 3.92 -12.77
C LEU A 168 18.08 3.00 -13.65
N GLY A 169 17.48 2.20 -14.51
CA GLY A 169 18.17 1.34 -15.48
C GLY A 169 18.91 2.13 -16.56
N ASP A 170 18.23 3.08 -17.21
CA ASP A 170 18.79 3.90 -18.29
C ASP A 170 19.98 4.74 -17.77
N GLU A 171 19.82 5.37 -16.59
CA GLU A 171 20.88 6.17 -15.95
C GLU A 171 22.08 5.34 -15.45
N THR A 172 21.92 4.01 -15.39
CA THR A 172 22.99 3.07 -15.08
C THR A 172 23.74 2.66 -16.35
N GLN A 173 23.04 2.52 -17.48
CA GLN A 173 23.64 2.18 -18.78
C GLN A 173 24.43 3.33 -19.40
N ASP A 174 24.01 4.59 -19.22
CA ASP A 174 24.71 5.79 -19.72
C ASP A 174 26.11 6.04 -19.09
N LYS A 175 26.51 5.23 -18.08
CA LYS A 175 27.80 5.33 -17.39
C LYS A 175 28.79 4.22 -17.72
N LEU A 176 28.42 3.29 -18.61
CA LEU A 176 29.26 2.21 -19.14
C LEU A 176 29.77 2.58 -20.55
#